data_AF-A0A9E3JY04-F1
#
_entry.id   AF-A0A9E3JY04-F1
#
_cell.length_a   1.000
_cell.length_b   1.000
_cell.length_c   1.000
_cell.angle_alpha   90.00
_cell.angle_beta   90.00
_cell.angle_gamma   90.00
#
_symmetry.space_group_name_H-M   'P 1'
#
loop_
_entity.id
_entity.type
_entity.pdbx_description
1 polymer ?
#
loop_
_entity_poly.entity_id
_entity_poly.type
_entity_poly.pdbx_seq_one_letter_code
_entity_poly.pdbx_strand_id
1 'polypeptide(L)'
;MKVSEPHPPDSGEDSQHAARAAELAELLAHLTTCWDEDRRLLARRLHDSLGSSMTALTMHLGLLAQHLQEQPQRDRAAQMKQLLNNIIETNRKMQLALWNDKLEFLGPKAAITELVREWGREHGIKARASMPDDDADYSRAQGVALLR
;
A
#
# COMPACT_ATOMS: atom_id res chain seq x y z
N MET A 1 12.00 50.51 50.16
CA MET A 1 10.76 49.74 50.00
C MET A 1 11.06 48.63 49.01
N LYS A 2 10.81 47.37 49.38
CA LYS A 2 11.45 46.13 48.87
C LYS A 2 11.41 45.95 47.35
N VAL A 3 12.54 45.52 46.79
CA VAL A 3 12.67 44.95 45.44
C VAL A 3 12.04 43.55 45.47
N SER A 4 11.04 43.30 44.62
CA SER A 4 10.47 41.95 44.43
C SER A 4 11.48 41.06 43.73
N GLU A 5 11.87 39.97 44.38
CA GLU A 5 12.57 38.86 43.72
C GLU A 5 11.64 38.17 42.71
N PRO A 6 12.17 37.69 41.57
CA PRO A 6 11.41 36.93 40.61
C PRO A 6 11.03 35.56 41.20
N HIS A 7 9.74 35.24 41.13
CA HIS A 7 9.19 33.93 41.45
C HIS A 7 9.89 32.85 40.59
N PRO A 8 10.39 31.74 41.17
CA PRO A 8 10.99 30.68 40.37
C PRO A 8 9.91 30.03 39.49
N PRO A 9 10.24 29.61 38.25
CA PRO A 9 9.28 28.96 37.36
C PRO A 9 8.79 27.64 37.97
N ASP A 10 7.49 27.38 37.82
CA ASP A 10 6.78 26.22 38.34
C ASP A 10 7.18 24.93 37.60
N SER A 11 8.34 24.38 37.96
CA SER A 11 8.89 23.14 37.40
C SER A 11 7.98 21.90 37.56
N GLY A 12 6.96 21.96 38.43
CA GLY A 12 6.03 20.86 38.69
C GLY A 12 4.91 20.78 37.63
N GLU A 13 4.35 21.92 37.23
CA GLU A 13 3.33 22.01 36.19
C GLU A 13 3.89 21.64 34.80
N ASP A 14 5.09 22.11 34.48
CA ASP A 14 5.78 21.77 33.23
C ASP A 14 6.06 20.26 33.11
N SER A 15 6.42 19.61 34.23
CA SER A 15 6.66 18.17 34.28
C SER A 15 5.38 17.34 34.11
N GLN A 16 4.25 17.80 34.68
CA GLN A 16 2.95 17.16 34.48
C GLN A 16 2.41 17.34 33.05
N HIS A 17 2.60 18.52 32.46
CA HIS A 17 2.25 18.77 31.06
C HIS A 17 3.08 17.91 30.11
N ALA A 18 4.39 17.78 30.36
CA ALA A 18 5.27 16.91 29.59
C ALA A 18 4.87 15.43 29.71
N ALA A 19 4.55 14.96 30.92
CA ALA A 19 4.10 13.59 31.16
C ALA A 19 2.79 13.27 30.43
N ARG A 20 1.79 14.16 30.50
CA ARG A 20 0.53 13.99 29.75
C ARG A 20 0.73 14.05 28.24
N ALA A 21 1.60 14.94 27.75
CA ALA A 21 1.91 15.02 26.33
C ALA A 21 2.59 13.72 25.84
N ALA A 22 3.48 13.13 26.64
CA ALA A 22 4.11 11.85 26.34
C ALA A 22 3.08 10.70 26.31
N GLU A 23 2.19 10.63 27.29
CA GLU A 23 1.12 9.61 27.33
C GLU A 23 0.18 9.71 26.11
N LEU A 24 -0.22 10.93 25.74
CA LEU A 24 -1.03 11.16 24.53
C LEU A 24 -0.27 10.77 23.26
N ALA A 25 1.02 11.09 23.17
CA ALA A 25 1.84 10.72 22.03
C ALA A 25 1.99 9.20 21.89
N GLU A 26 2.16 8.49 23.02
CA GLU A 26 2.22 7.03 23.06
C GLU A 26 0.91 6.38 22.58
N LEU A 27 -0.23 6.88 23.07
CA LEU A 27 -1.55 6.39 22.65
C LEU A 27 -1.82 6.63 21.17
N LEU A 28 -1.45 7.81 20.65
CA LEU A 28 -1.58 8.13 19.23
C LEU A 28 -0.67 7.25 18.36
N ALA A 29 0.56 6.98 18.82
CA ALA A 29 1.47 6.06 18.15
C ALA A 29 0.92 4.63 18.13
N HIS A 30 0.31 4.18 19.23
CA HIS A 30 -0.33 2.88 19.31
C HIS A 30 -1.53 2.77 18.34
N LEU A 31 -2.44 3.76 18.34
CA LEU A 31 -3.58 3.80 17.41
C LEU A 31 -3.12 3.79 15.95
N THR A 32 -2.09 4.57 15.63
CA THR A 32 -1.49 4.60 14.29
C THR A 32 -1.01 3.21 13.88
N THR A 33 -0.30 2.52 14.78
CA THR A 33 0.22 1.17 14.54
C THR A 33 -0.91 0.17 14.29
N CYS A 34 -1.97 0.23 15.09
CA CYS A 34 -3.15 -0.61 14.91
C CYS A 34 -3.84 -0.36 13.56
N TRP A 35 -3.96 0.90 13.14
CA TRP A 35 -4.53 1.24 11.85
C TRP A 35 -3.68 0.76 10.67
N ASP A 36 -2.35 0.90 10.75
CA ASP A 36 -1.44 0.41 9.72
C ASP A 36 -1.57 -1.12 9.58
N GLU A 37 -1.66 -1.83 10.70
CA GLU A 37 -1.86 -3.28 10.73
C GLU A 37 -3.23 -3.70 10.14
N ASP A 38 -4.31 -2.99 10.48
CA ASP A 38 -5.64 -3.25 9.90
C ASP A 38 -5.67 -3.03 8.39
N ARG A 39 -5.05 -1.94 7.90
CA ARG A 39 -4.95 -1.66 6.46
C ARG A 39 -4.19 -2.76 5.72
N ARG A 40 -3.08 -3.21 6.30
CA ARG A 40 -2.29 -4.33 5.79
C ARG A 40 -3.10 -5.62 5.72
N LEU A 41 -3.79 -5.98 6.81
CA LEU A 41 -4.63 -7.18 6.86
C LEU A 41 -5.79 -7.11 5.85
N LEU A 42 -6.40 -5.93 5.68
CA LEU A 42 -7.46 -5.73 4.69
C LEU A 42 -6.94 -5.92 3.26
N ALA A 43 -5.79 -5.33 2.92
CA ALA A 43 -5.16 -5.50 1.60
C ALA A 43 -4.90 -6.98 1.28
N ARG A 44 -4.34 -7.74 2.24
CA ARG A 44 -4.10 -9.19 2.09
C ARG A 44 -5.38 -9.99 1.95
N ARG A 45 -6.40 -9.73 2.77
CA ARG A 45 -7.71 -10.41 2.65
C ARG A 45 -8.35 -10.16 1.27
N LEU A 46 -8.23 -8.95 0.73
CA LEU A 46 -8.68 -8.65 -0.62
C LEU A 46 -7.86 -9.41 -1.68
N HIS A 47 -6.54 -9.52 -1.51
CA HIS A 47 -5.68 -10.30 -2.39
C HIS A 47 -6.07 -11.77 -2.42
N ASP A 48 -6.16 -12.41 -1.26
CA ASP A 48 -6.40 -13.83 -1.17
C ASP A 48 -7.80 -14.21 -1.67
N SER A 49 -8.83 -13.42 -1.34
CA SER A 49 -10.22 -13.70 -1.73
C SER A 49 -10.55 -13.34 -3.18
N LEU A 50 -10.30 -12.08 -3.57
CA LEU A 50 -10.67 -11.57 -4.89
C LEU A 50 -9.60 -11.93 -5.94
N GLY A 51 -8.32 -11.84 -5.59
CA GLY A 51 -7.22 -12.15 -6.51
C GLY A 51 -7.25 -13.58 -7.03
N SER A 52 -7.41 -14.54 -6.12
CA SER A 52 -7.56 -15.97 -6.47
C SER A 52 -8.78 -16.21 -7.36
N SER A 53 -9.92 -15.62 -6.99
CA SER A 53 -11.19 -15.77 -7.73
C SER A 53 -11.12 -15.18 -9.14
N MET A 54 -10.53 -13.98 -9.30
CA MET A 54 -10.34 -13.35 -10.61
C MET A 54 -9.34 -14.11 -11.49
N THR A 55 -8.30 -14.71 -10.88
CA THR A 55 -7.35 -15.57 -11.60
C THR A 55 -8.05 -16.81 -12.14
N ALA A 56 -8.85 -17.49 -11.31
CA ALA A 56 -9.65 -18.63 -11.73
C ALA A 56 -10.63 -18.25 -12.84
N LEU A 57 -11.36 -17.14 -12.70
CA LEU A 57 -12.28 -16.65 -13.73
C LEU A 57 -11.57 -16.32 -15.05
N THR A 58 -10.37 -15.73 -14.99
CA THR A 58 -9.56 -15.44 -16.19
C THR A 58 -9.18 -16.71 -16.91
N MET A 59 -8.77 -17.74 -16.16
CA MET A 59 -8.43 -19.05 -16.72
C MET A 59 -9.65 -19.74 -17.33
N HIS A 60 -10.78 -19.81 -16.60
CA HIS A 60 -12.01 -20.42 -17.10
C HIS A 60 -12.56 -19.71 -18.34
N LEU A 61 -12.54 -18.38 -18.36
CA LEU A 61 -12.97 -17.60 -19.53
C LEU A 61 -12.03 -17.82 -20.73
N GLY A 62 -10.72 -17.93 -20.49
CA GLY A 62 -9.73 -18.27 -21.51
C GLY A 62 -9.99 -19.64 -22.13
N LEU A 63 -10.25 -20.66 -21.31
CA LEU A 63 -10.59 -22.01 -21.75
C LEU A 63 -11.94 -22.03 -22.50
N LEU A 64 -12.95 -21.30 -22.02
CA LEU A 64 -14.24 -21.19 -22.70
C LEU A 64 -14.06 -20.57 -24.09
N ALA A 65 -13.32 -19.47 -24.18
CA ALA A 65 -13.10 -18.74 -25.43
C ALA A 65 -12.42 -19.59 -26.52
N GLN A 66 -11.59 -20.58 -26.13
CA GLN A 66 -10.97 -21.52 -27.08
C GLN A 66 -11.98 -22.43 -27.80
N HIS A 67 -13.16 -22.66 -27.21
CA HIS A 67 -14.18 -23.54 -27.78
C HIS A 67 -15.27 -22.79 -28.57
N LEU A 68 -15.28 -21.46 -28.56
CA LEU A 68 -16.30 -20.66 -29.24
C LEU A 68 -16.04 -20.54 -30.76
N GLN A 69 -17.00 -21.02 -31.55
CA GLN A 69 -16.88 -21.10 -33.01
C GLN A 69 -17.55 -19.90 -33.73
N GLU A 70 -18.57 -19.31 -33.12
CA GLU A 70 -19.31 -18.21 -33.74
C GLU A 70 -18.73 -16.84 -33.38
N GLN A 71 -18.67 -15.93 -34.36
CA GLN A 71 -18.11 -14.60 -34.17
C GLN A 71 -18.80 -13.81 -33.03
N PRO A 72 -20.15 -13.77 -32.93
CA PRO A 72 -20.82 -13.03 -31.84
C PRO A 72 -20.45 -13.55 -30.45
N GLN A 73 -20.27 -14.87 -30.31
CA GLN A 73 -19.87 -15.50 -29.04
C GLN A 73 -18.43 -15.14 -28.68
N ARG A 74 -17.51 -15.18 -29.66
CA ARG A 74 -16.12 -14.74 -29.47
C ARG A 74 -16.02 -13.28 -29.07
N ASP A 75 -16.76 -12.40 -29.72
CA ASP A 75 -16.78 -10.97 -29.41
C ASP A 75 -17.30 -10.73 -27.98
N ARG A 76 -18.35 -11.47 -27.56
CA ARG A 76 -18.86 -11.40 -26.19
C ARG A 76 -17.83 -11.87 -25.16
N ALA A 77 -17.13 -12.97 -25.43
CA ALA A 77 -16.06 -13.46 -24.54
C ALA A 77 -14.90 -12.45 -24.44
N ALA A 78 -14.54 -11.78 -25.54
CA ALA A 78 -13.54 -10.72 -25.54
C ALA A 78 -13.97 -9.52 -24.68
N GLN A 79 -15.23 -9.09 -24.78
CA GLN A 79 -15.79 -8.03 -23.91
C GLN A 79 -15.75 -8.44 -22.43
N MET A 80 -16.14 -9.68 -22.11
CA MET A 80 -16.07 -10.19 -20.73
C MET A 80 -14.64 -10.20 -20.20
N LYS A 81 -13.66 -10.56 -21.03
CA LYS A 81 -12.24 -10.56 -20.66
C LYS A 81 -11.74 -9.14 -20.39
N GLN A 82 -12.16 -8.17 -21.21
CA GLN A 82 -11.83 -6.75 -20.97
C GLN A 82 -12.42 -6.26 -19.65
N LEU A 83 -13.69 -6.57 -19.36
CA LEU A 83 -14.32 -6.21 -18.09
C LEU A 83 -13.59 -6.84 -16.90
N LEU A 84 -13.26 -8.13 -16.98
CA LEU A 84 -12.52 -8.82 -15.92
C LEU A 84 -11.13 -8.21 -15.69
N ASN A 85 -10.41 -7.86 -16.76
CA ASN A 85 -9.12 -7.18 -16.65
C ASN A 85 -9.24 -5.81 -15.97
N ASN A 86 -10.30 -5.05 -16.25
CA ASN A 86 -10.55 -3.76 -15.59
C ASN A 86 -10.84 -3.95 -14.09
N ILE A 87 -11.57 -5.00 -13.71
CA ILE A 87 -11.83 -5.33 -12.30
C ILE A 87 -10.52 -5.71 -11.60
N ILE A 88 -9.69 -6.55 -12.23
CA ILE A 88 -8.36 -6.93 -11.73
C ILE A 88 -7.51 -5.69 -11.45
N GLU A 89 -7.43 -4.78 -12.42
CA GLU A 89 -6.64 -3.56 -12.29
C GLU A 89 -7.18 -2.63 -11.20
N THR A 90 -8.50 -2.49 -11.11
CA THR A 90 -9.14 -1.67 -10.05
C THR A 90 -8.86 -2.26 -8.67
N ASN A 91 -8.99 -3.58 -8.52
CA ASN A 91 -8.68 -4.28 -7.29
C ASN A 91 -7.19 -4.14 -6.90
N ARG A 92 -6.28 -4.23 -7.87
CA ARG A 92 -4.85 -4.01 -7.67
C ARG A 92 -4.55 -2.60 -7.17
N LYS A 93 -5.17 -1.57 -7.77
CA LYS A 93 -5.06 -0.17 -7.33
C LYS A 93 -5.60 0.02 -5.91
N MET A 94 -6.73 -0.59 -5.57
CA MET A 94 -7.29 -0.54 -4.22
C MET A 94 -6.38 -1.20 -3.19
N GLN A 95 -5.80 -2.37 -3.50
CA GLN A 95 -4.84 -3.05 -2.62
C GLN A 95 -3.62 -2.18 -2.38
N LEU A 96 -3.00 -1.65 -3.45
CA LEU A 96 -1.85 -0.75 -3.34
C LEU A 96 -2.16 0.52 -2.53
N ALA A 97 -3.36 1.09 -2.71
CA ALA A 97 -3.80 2.27 -1.96
C ALA A 97 -4.02 1.97 -0.47
N LEU A 98 -4.40 0.74 -0.12
CA LEU A 98 -4.51 0.30 1.28
C LEU A 98 -3.13 0.02 1.88
N TRP A 99 -2.35 -0.81 1.19
CA TRP A 99 -1.03 -1.25 1.61
C TRP A 99 -0.25 -1.80 0.41
N ASN A 100 0.98 -1.29 0.18
CA ASN A 100 1.84 -1.82 -0.87
C ASN A 100 2.64 -3.03 -0.35
N ASP A 101 2.03 -4.21 -0.44
CA ASP A 101 2.64 -5.50 -0.06
C ASP A 101 4.00 -5.73 -0.76
N LYS A 102 4.18 -5.25 -2.00
CA LYS A 102 5.46 -5.41 -2.71
C LYS A 102 6.58 -4.65 -2.02
N LEU A 103 6.31 -3.43 -1.57
CA LEU A 103 7.27 -2.66 -0.77
C LEU A 103 7.53 -3.33 0.59
N GLU A 104 6.51 -3.91 1.23
CA GLU A 104 6.68 -4.60 2.51
C GLU A 104 7.52 -5.88 2.39
N PHE A 105 7.30 -6.70 1.36
CA PHE A 105 7.88 -8.04 1.25
C PHE A 105 9.09 -8.15 0.34
N LEU A 106 9.12 -7.37 -0.74
CA LEU A 106 10.19 -7.40 -1.74
C LEU A 106 11.13 -6.19 -1.60
N GLY A 107 10.77 -5.24 -0.73
CA GLY A 107 11.55 -4.05 -0.47
C GLY A 107 11.38 -2.95 -1.53
N PRO A 108 12.00 -1.78 -1.28
CA PRO A 108 11.81 -0.59 -2.10
C PRO A 108 12.35 -0.73 -3.52
N LYS A 109 13.45 -1.45 -3.70
CA LYS A 109 14.03 -1.69 -5.03
C LYS A 109 13.05 -2.40 -5.97
N ALA A 110 12.42 -3.47 -5.48
CA ALA A 110 11.42 -4.21 -6.24
C ALA A 110 10.17 -3.36 -6.50
N ALA A 111 9.66 -2.68 -5.46
CA ALA A 111 8.47 -1.84 -5.57
C ALA A 111 8.65 -0.70 -6.59
N ILE A 112 9.78 0.01 -6.56
CA ILE A 112 10.11 1.11 -7.49
C ILE A 112 10.28 0.55 -8.91
N THR A 113 10.97 -0.58 -9.08
CA THR A 113 11.16 -1.20 -10.40
C THR A 113 9.83 -1.52 -11.07
N GLU A 114 8.88 -2.06 -10.31
CA GLU A 114 7.55 -2.38 -10.81
C GLU A 114 6.73 -1.12 -11.11
N LEU A 115 6.75 -0.13 -10.21
CA LEU A 115 6.09 1.15 -10.44
C LEU A 115 6.57 1.82 -11.73
N VAL A 116 7.88 1.87 -11.96
CA VAL A 116 8.48 2.46 -13.18
C VAL A 116 8.05 1.69 -14.43
N ARG A 117 8.02 0.36 -14.37
CA ARG A 117 7.57 -0.50 -15.47
C ARG A 117 6.09 -0.26 -15.79
N GLU A 118 5.26 -0.17 -14.76
CA GLU A 118 3.82 0.07 -14.92
C GLU A 118 3.53 1.45 -15.46
N TRP A 119 4.16 2.48 -14.91
CA TRP A 119 4.06 3.84 -15.42
C TRP A 119 4.45 3.93 -16.89
N GLY A 120 5.55 3.28 -17.28
CA GLY A 120 5.98 3.22 -18.67
C GLY A 120 4.97 2.52 -19.58
N ARG A 121 4.35 1.43 -19.10
CA ARG A 121 3.28 0.73 -19.84
C ARG A 121 2.03 1.60 -20.00
N GLU A 122 1.62 2.29 -18.95
CA GLU A 122 0.43 3.17 -18.97
C GLU A 122 0.61 4.38 -19.90
N HIS A 123 1.81 4.95 -19.98
CA HIS A 123 2.10 6.14 -20.78
C HIS A 123 2.70 5.84 -22.16
N GLY A 124 2.98 4.57 -22.47
CA GLY A 124 3.66 4.17 -23.71
C GLY A 124 5.13 4.65 -23.78
N ILE A 125 5.76 4.89 -22.62
CA ILE A 125 7.13 5.40 -22.52
C ILE A 125 8.06 4.29 -22.01
N LYS A 126 9.21 4.11 -22.66
CA LYS A 126 10.22 3.16 -22.17
C LYS A 126 10.93 3.75 -20.94
N ALA A 127 10.50 3.34 -19.75
CA ALA A 127 11.08 3.76 -18.48
C ALA A 127 11.97 2.66 -17.87
N ARG A 128 13.05 3.04 -17.18
CA ARG A 128 13.95 2.14 -16.44
C ARG A 128 14.37 2.78 -15.13
N ALA A 129 14.42 2.00 -14.06
CA ALA A 129 14.98 2.42 -12.78
C ALA A 129 16.47 2.05 -12.74
N SER A 130 17.31 2.94 -12.21
CA SER A 130 18.72 2.67 -11.91
C SER A 130 18.90 2.88 -10.41
N MET A 131 19.22 1.81 -9.71
CA MET A 131 19.36 1.76 -8.25
C MET A 131 20.64 0.98 -7.90
N PRO A 132 21.24 1.22 -6.72
CA PRO A 132 22.40 0.46 -6.26
C PRO A 132 22.15 -1.06 -6.29
N ASP A 133 23.21 -1.83 -6.51
CA ASP A 133 23.14 -3.30 -6.53
C ASP A 133 22.88 -3.85 -5.12
N ASP A 134 23.46 -3.22 -4.10
CA ASP A 134 23.24 -3.57 -2.71
C ASP A 134 21.83 -3.18 -2.26
N ASP A 135 21.13 -4.14 -1.66
CA ASP A 135 19.90 -3.86 -0.92
C ASP A 135 20.31 -3.22 0.42
N ALA A 136 19.97 -1.96 0.62
CA ALA A 136 20.15 -1.33 1.92
C ALA A 136 19.21 -2.00 2.94
N ASP A 137 19.70 -2.26 4.14
CA ASP A 137 18.89 -2.76 5.24
C ASP A 137 17.91 -1.67 5.69
N TYR A 138 16.66 -1.76 5.21
CA TYR A 138 15.58 -0.90 5.66
C TYR A 138 14.86 -1.54 6.84
N SER A 139 14.78 -0.82 7.95
CA SER A 139 13.87 -1.20 9.03
C SER A 139 12.42 -1.17 8.54
N ARG A 140 11.56 -2.00 9.16
CA ARG A 140 10.11 -1.97 8.88
C ARG A 140 9.52 -0.56 9.02
N ALA A 141 10.01 0.23 9.99
CA ALA A 141 9.56 1.61 10.19
C ALA A 141 9.87 2.51 8.98
N GLN A 142 11.04 2.35 8.35
CA GLN A 142 11.39 3.07 7.12
C GLN A 142 10.55 2.58 5.92
N GLY A 143 10.24 1.28 5.85
CA GLY A 143 9.30 0.74 4.87
C GLY A 143 7.89 1.32 5.01
N VAL A 144 7.36 1.40 6.23
CA VAL A 144 6.07 2.03 6.53
C VAL A 144 6.08 3.52 6.20
N ALA A 145 7.19 4.23 6.45
CA ALA A 145 7.30 5.63 6.07
C ALA A 145 7.22 5.84 4.54
N LEU A 146 7.75 4.90 3.75
CA LEU A 146 7.66 4.91 2.28
C LEU A 146 6.28 4.44 1.77
N LEU A 147 5.47 3.81 2.62
CA LEU A 147 4.09 3.38 2.31
C LEU A 147 3.06 4.50 2.48
N ARG A 148 3.38 5.54 3.27
CA ARG A 148 2.55 6.74 3.46
C ARG A 148 2.69 7.71 2.29
#